data_AF-A0A432FFG8-F1
#
_entry.id   AF-A0A432FFG8-F1
#
_cell.length_a   1.000
_cell.length_b   1.000
_cell.length_c   1.000
_cell.angle_alpha   90.00
_cell.angle_beta   90.00
_cell.angle_gamma   90.00
#
_symmetry.space_group_name_H-M   'P 1'
#
loop_
_entity.id
_entity.type
_entity.pdbx_description
1 polymer ?
#
loop_
_entity_poly.entity_id
_entity_poly.type
_entity_poly.pdbx_seq_one_letter_code
_entity_poly.pdbx_strand_id
1 'polypeptide(L)'
;MEEKLFAEFITLLRKKSESIPVIVEGKNDEKLLRRFGIKNIYTLSGKNYFDLVEQLGEQTHEVILLTDVDPQGEKIFKKLSQILEGFNVRVDSSFREYLKKLGVKEVEELKLLLFKG
;
A
#
# COMPACT_ATOMS: atom_id res chain seq x y z
N MET A 1 -11.71 17.05 -10.01
CA MET A 1 -12.13 16.15 -8.90
C MET A 1 -11.06 15.10 -8.64
N GLU A 2 -10.61 14.38 -9.68
CA GLU A 2 -9.52 13.40 -9.61
C GLU A 2 -8.20 13.99 -9.08
N GLU A 3 -7.78 15.16 -9.54
CA GLU A 3 -6.55 15.82 -9.06
C GLU A 3 -6.56 16.09 -7.56
N LYS A 4 -7.68 16.62 -7.03
CA LYS A 4 -7.83 16.89 -5.60
C LYS A 4 -7.77 15.59 -4.80
N LEU A 5 -8.42 14.53 -5.29
CA LEU A 5 -8.40 13.21 -4.66
C LEU A 5 -7.00 12.59 -4.67
N PHE A 6 -6.26 12.75 -5.77
CA PHE A 6 -4.87 12.28 -5.88
C PHE A 6 -3.94 13.04 -4.94
N ALA A 7 -4.04 14.37 -4.89
CA ALA A 7 -3.26 15.19 -3.97
C ALA A 7 -3.56 14.83 -2.50
N GLU A 8 -4.83 14.60 -2.17
CA GLU A 8 -5.25 14.12 -0.85
C GLU A 8 -4.66 12.75 -0.54
N PHE A 9 -4.76 11.79 -1.46
CA PHE A 9 -4.17 10.45 -1.34
C PHE A 9 -2.68 10.52 -1.00
N ILE A 10 -1.90 11.27 -1.78
CA ILE A 10 -0.45 11.40 -1.58
C ILE A 10 -0.15 12.07 -0.24
N THR A 11 -0.88 13.13 0.11
CA THR A 11 -0.67 13.88 1.36
C THR A 11 -0.93 13.00 2.57
N LEU A 12 -2.06 12.28 2.58
CA LEU A 12 -2.44 11.40 3.69
C LEU A 12 -1.50 10.19 3.80
N LEU A 13 -1.16 9.57 2.66
CA LEU A 13 -0.29 8.39 2.66
C LEU A 13 1.11 8.77 3.15
N ARG A 14 1.66 9.89 2.67
CA ARG A 14 2.95 10.41 3.14
C ARG A 14 2.93 10.60 4.66
N LYS A 15 1.92 11.27 5.20
CA LYS A 15 1.79 11.52 6.65
C LYS A 15 1.69 10.23 7.46
N LYS A 16 0.81 9.30 7.08
CA LYS A 16 0.64 8.04 7.81
C LYS A 16 1.89 7.15 7.74
N SER A 17 2.60 7.19 6.60
CA SER A 17 3.80 6.39 6.39
C SER A 17 4.99 6.79 7.28
N GLU A 18 4.89 7.89 8.04
CA GLU A 18 5.90 8.26 9.03
C GLU A 18 5.96 7.29 10.21
N SER A 19 4.84 6.63 10.54
CA SER A 19 4.74 5.70 11.68
C SER A 19 4.08 4.37 11.34
N ILE A 20 3.29 4.30 10.27
CA ILE A 20 2.56 3.08 9.88
C ILE A 20 3.25 2.46 8.65
N PRO A 21 3.69 1.19 8.70
CA PRO A 21 4.27 0.51 7.55
C PRO A 21 3.31 0.42 6.36
N VAL A 22 3.83 0.63 5.16
CA VAL A 22 3.08 0.48 3.90
C VAL A 22 3.56 -0.78 3.20
N ILE A 23 2.69 -1.76 2.99
CA ILE A 23 3.00 -2.99 2.26
C ILE A 23 2.53 -2.83 0.81
N VAL A 24 3.43 -3.07 -0.14
CA VAL A 24 3.17 -3.08 -1.58
C VAL A 24 3.66 -4.39 -2.21
N GLU A 25 3.16 -4.74 -3.40
CA GLU A 25 3.49 -6.00 -4.05
C GLU A 25 4.93 -6.00 -4.59
N GLY A 26 5.30 -4.95 -5.33
CA GLY A 26 6.53 -4.90 -6.10
C GLY A 26 7.53 -3.82 -5.69
N LYS A 27 8.78 -4.00 -6.14
CA LYS A 27 9.85 -3.00 -5.98
C LYS A 27 9.63 -1.72 -6.79
N ASN A 28 8.84 -1.80 -7.86
CA ASN A 28 8.54 -0.62 -8.66
C ASN A 28 7.50 0.28 -7.99
N ASP A 29 6.50 -0.29 -7.32
CA ASP A 29 5.57 0.44 -6.45
C ASP A 29 6.33 1.20 -5.37
N GLU A 30 7.26 0.52 -4.69
CA GLU A 30 8.13 1.13 -3.70
C GLU A 30 8.90 2.33 -4.30
N LYS A 31 9.56 2.14 -5.44
CA LYS A 31 10.33 3.22 -6.10
C LYS A 31 9.44 4.41 -6.45
N LEU A 32 8.23 4.17 -6.95
CA LEU A 32 7.27 5.22 -7.29
C LEU A 32 6.82 5.98 -6.04
N LEU A 33 6.37 5.26 -5.01
CA LEU A 33 5.90 5.86 -3.76
C LEU A 33 7.02 6.63 -3.04
N ARG A 34 8.28 6.16 -3.10
CA ARG A 34 9.43 6.91 -2.59
C ARG A 34 9.65 8.23 -3.32
N ARG A 35 9.39 8.32 -4.63
CA ARG A 35 9.43 9.60 -5.37
C ARG A 35 8.38 10.60 -4.89
N PHE A 36 7.25 10.10 -4.40
CA PHE A 36 6.24 10.91 -3.71
C PHE A 36 6.56 11.16 -2.23
N GLY A 37 7.72 10.73 -1.74
CA GLY A 37 8.16 10.92 -0.37
C GLY A 37 7.43 10.07 0.67
N ILE A 38 6.73 9.02 0.25
CA ILE A 38 6.21 7.99 1.16
C ILE A 38 7.40 7.20 1.73
N LYS A 39 7.34 6.90 3.02
CA LYS A 39 8.38 6.19 3.77
C LYS A 39 7.85 4.86 4.31
N ASN A 40 8.68 4.14 5.07
CA ASN A 40 8.30 2.91 5.77
C ASN A 40 7.63 1.85 4.87
N ILE A 41 8.15 1.68 3.65
CA ILE A 41 7.58 0.79 2.64
C ILE A 41 8.23 -0.59 2.72
N TYR A 42 7.41 -1.63 2.70
CA TYR A 42 7.78 -3.03 2.63
C TYR A 42 7.23 -3.66 1.36
N THR A 43 8.05 -4.46 0.68
CA THR A 43 7.65 -5.15 -0.55
C THR A 43 7.44 -6.64 -0.29
N LEU A 44 6.47 -7.25 -0.97
CA LEU A 44 6.29 -8.71 -0.98
C LEU A 44 7.34 -9.43 -1.84
N SER A 45 7.99 -8.71 -2.77
CA SER A 45 8.99 -9.25 -3.68
C SER A 45 10.14 -9.97 -2.96
N GLY A 46 10.24 -11.29 -3.17
CA GLY A 46 11.34 -12.13 -2.66
C GLY A 46 11.22 -12.53 -1.19
N LYS A 47 10.11 -12.22 -0.52
CA LYS A 47 9.81 -12.69 0.85
C LYS A 47 8.61 -13.62 0.84
N ASN A 48 8.61 -14.63 1.71
CA ASN A 48 7.36 -15.31 2.05
C ASN A 48 6.49 -14.34 2.88
N TYR A 49 5.17 -14.45 2.73
CA TYR A 49 4.21 -13.63 3.46
C TYR A 49 4.34 -13.80 4.98
N PHE A 50 4.63 -15.02 5.44
CA PHE A 50 4.82 -15.29 6.87
C PHE A 50 5.99 -14.51 7.46
N ASP A 51 7.19 -14.62 6.88
CA ASP A 51 8.38 -13.93 7.38
C ASP A 51 8.19 -12.41 7.43
N LEU A 52 7.52 -11.83 6.42
CA LEU A 52 7.22 -10.40 6.42
C LEU A 52 6.25 -10.03 7.55
N VAL A 53 5.18 -10.79 7.72
CA VAL A 53 4.14 -10.50 8.71
C VAL A 53 4.65 -10.71 10.13
N GLU A 54 5.43 -11.77 10.37
CA GLU A 54 6.08 -12.01 11.67
C GLU A 54 6.97 -10.81 12.04
N GLN A 55 7.85 -10.38 11.13
CA GLN A 55 8.69 -9.20 11.33
C GLN A 55 7.87 -7.94 11.63
N LEU A 56 6.73 -7.75 10.96
CA LEU A 56 5.86 -6.58 11.17
C LEU A 56 5.07 -6.67 12.48
N GLY A 57 4.61 -7.87 12.88
CA GLY A 57 3.86 -8.08 14.12
C GLY A 57 4.69 -7.80 15.38
N GLU A 58 6.00 -7.94 15.29
CA GLU A 58 6.93 -7.53 16.36
C GLU A 58 7.11 -6.00 16.45
N GLN A 59 6.81 -5.27 15.38
CA GLN A 59 7.17 -3.84 15.23
C GLN A 59 5.97 -2.91 15.26
N THR A 60 4.77 -3.38 14.90
CA THR A 60 3.58 -2.55 14.77
C THR A 60 2.30 -3.35 15.03
N HIS A 61 1.25 -2.64 15.44
CA HIS A 61 -0.11 -3.18 15.54
C HIS A 61 -0.99 -2.78 14.34
N GLU A 62 -0.45 -2.07 13.36
CA GLU A 62 -1.17 -1.61 12.18
C GLU A 62 -0.26 -1.51 10.96
N VAL A 63 -0.79 -1.87 9.79
CA VAL A 63 -0.15 -1.67 8.48
C VAL A 63 -1.14 -1.14 7.46
N ILE A 64 -0.64 -0.36 6.51
CA ILE A 64 -1.37 0.03 5.30
C ILE A 64 -1.09 -1.04 4.24
N LEU A 65 -2.12 -1.74 3.78
CA LEU A 65 -1.98 -2.75 2.73
C LEU A 65 -2.43 -2.17 1.38
N LEU A 66 -1.46 -1.86 0.53
CA LEU A 66 -1.65 -1.17 -0.74
C LEU A 66 -1.27 -2.10 -1.91
N THR A 67 -2.12 -3.10 -2.12
CA THR A 67 -2.04 -4.04 -3.25
C THR A 67 -2.80 -3.50 -4.45
N ASP A 68 -2.57 -4.11 -5.61
CA ASP A 68 -3.26 -3.75 -6.84
C ASP A 68 -4.78 -4.05 -6.74
N VAL A 69 -5.55 -3.29 -7.52
CA VAL A 69 -7.00 -3.38 -7.68
C VAL A 69 -7.32 -4.24 -8.91
N ASP A 70 -6.70 -5.40 -8.95
CA ASP A 70 -6.93 -6.43 -9.96
C ASP A 70 -7.23 -7.79 -9.30
N PRO A 71 -7.56 -8.85 -10.08
CA PRO A 71 -7.87 -10.17 -9.51
C PRO A 71 -6.71 -10.82 -8.74
N GLN A 72 -5.45 -10.51 -9.06
CA GLN A 72 -4.28 -11.06 -8.38
C GLN A 72 -4.04 -10.32 -7.06
N GLY A 73 -4.01 -9.00 -7.09
CA GLY A 73 -3.92 -8.13 -5.93
C GLY A 73 -5.05 -8.37 -4.93
N GLU A 74 -6.26 -8.71 -5.38
CA GLU A 74 -7.36 -9.13 -4.49
C GLU A 74 -7.07 -10.43 -3.72
N LYS A 75 -6.45 -11.43 -4.39
CA LYS A 75 -6.05 -12.69 -3.73
C LYS A 75 -4.95 -12.42 -2.69
N ILE A 76 -4.00 -11.56 -3.04
CA ILE A 76 -2.89 -11.16 -2.17
C ILE A 76 -3.43 -10.40 -0.95
N PHE A 77 -4.29 -9.41 -1.18
CA PHE A 77 -4.95 -8.63 -0.15
C PHE A 77 -5.65 -9.52 0.88
N LYS A 78 -6.50 -10.44 0.42
CA LYS A 78 -7.24 -11.37 1.30
C LYS A 78 -6.30 -12.25 2.11
N LYS A 79 -5.31 -12.87 1.44
CA LYS A 79 -4.37 -13.78 2.10
C LYS A 79 -3.53 -13.05 3.15
N LEU A 80 -2.96 -11.90 2.82
CA LEU A 80 -2.16 -11.12 3.78
C LEU A 80 -3.00 -10.59 4.92
N SER A 81 -4.23 -10.14 4.66
CA SER A 81 -5.12 -9.64 5.71
C SER A 81 -5.41 -10.73 6.76
N GLN A 82 -5.68 -11.96 6.31
CA GLN A 82 -5.88 -13.10 7.22
C GLN A 82 -4.63 -13.43 8.03
N ILE A 83 -3.45 -13.39 7.41
CA ILE A 83 -2.19 -13.67 8.13
C ILE A 83 -1.94 -12.55 9.16
N LEU A 84 -2.03 -11.27 8.75
CA LEU A 84 -1.82 -10.10 9.63
C LEU A 84 -2.77 -10.11 10.83
N GLU A 85 -4.04 -10.45 10.63
CA GLU A 85 -5.03 -10.57 11.71
C GLU A 85 -4.61 -11.64 12.73
N GLY A 86 -4.07 -12.78 12.26
CA GLY A 86 -3.53 -13.83 13.13
C GLY A 86 -2.35 -13.40 14.00
N PHE A 87 -1.65 -12.33 13.62
CA PHE A 87 -0.57 -11.70 14.40
C PHE A 87 -1.03 -10.43 15.15
N ASN A 88 -2.35 -10.21 15.30
CA ASN A 88 -2.92 -9.02 15.95
C ASN A 88 -2.52 -7.69 15.28
N VAL A 89 -2.24 -7.71 13.97
CA VAL A 89 -1.90 -6.52 13.18
C VAL A 89 -3.13 -6.06 12.39
N ARG A 90 -3.60 -4.85 12.65
CA ARG A 90 -4.71 -4.24 11.92
C ARG A 90 -4.31 -3.88 10.49
N VAL A 91 -5.19 -4.19 9.54
CA VAL A 91 -5.03 -3.75 8.14
C VAL A 91 -5.83 -2.47 7.88
N ASP A 92 -5.12 -1.39 7.53
CA ASP A 92 -5.70 -0.20 6.93
C ASP A 92 -5.77 -0.40 5.40
N SER A 93 -6.98 -0.67 4.91
CA SER A 93 -7.28 -0.82 3.48
C SER A 93 -7.80 0.46 2.83
N SER A 94 -7.87 1.57 3.55
CA SER A 94 -8.49 2.81 3.06
C SER A 94 -7.81 3.33 1.78
N PHE A 95 -6.48 3.22 1.69
CA PHE A 95 -5.72 3.65 0.52
C PHE A 95 -5.98 2.80 -0.73
N ARG A 96 -6.30 1.52 -0.57
CA ARG A 96 -6.76 0.67 -1.68
C ARG A 96 -8.14 1.12 -2.17
N GLU A 97 -9.01 1.61 -1.29
CA GLU A 97 -10.27 2.25 -1.69
C GLU A 97 -10.05 3.59 -2.40
N TYR A 98 -9.00 4.36 -2.04
CA TYR A 98 -8.62 5.54 -2.83
C TYR A 98 -8.19 5.17 -4.25
N LEU A 99 -7.41 4.10 -4.45
CA LEU A 99 -7.03 3.63 -5.79
C LEU A 99 -8.27 3.33 -6.65
N LYS A 100 -9.26 2.62 -6.09
CA LYS A 100 -10.56 2.37 -6.74
C LYS A 100 -11.26 3.66 -7.16
N LYS A 101 -11.33 4.65 -6.26
CA LYS A 101 -11.96 5.96 -6.56
C LYS A 101 -11.20 6.77 -7.61
N LEU A 102 -9.88 6.61 -7.68
CA LEU A 102 -9.03 7.22 -8.70
C LEU A 102 -9.05 6.48 -10.05
N GLY A 103 -9.72 5.32 -10.13
CA GLY A 103 -9.71 4.49 -11.33
C GLY A 103 -8.35 3.85 -11.63
N VAL A 104 -7.49 3.72 -10.61
CA VAL A 104 -6.14 3.18 -10.70
C VAL A 104 -6.18 1.69 -10.37
N LYS A 105 -5.71 0.85 -11.30
CA LYS A 105 -5.67 -0.61 -11.11
C LYS A 105 -4.37 -1.05 -10.47
N GLU A 106 -3.26 -0.54 -10.95
CA GLU A 106 -1.92 -0.87 -10.43
C GLU A 106 -1.32 0.34 -9.71
N VAL A 107 -0.64 0.13 -8.58
CA VAL A 107 -0.01 1.24 -7.84
C VAL A 107 0.95 2.04 -8.75
N GLU A 108 1.65 1.37 -9.65
CA GLU A 108 2.51 2.00 -10.65
C GLU A 108 1.81 3.02 -11.57
N GLU A 109 0.50 2.87 -11.83
CA GLU A 109 -0.27 3.76 -12.70
C GLU A 109 -0.49 5.15 -12.08
N LEU A 110 -0.24 5.34 -10.78
CA LEU A 110 -0.28 6.65 -10.13
C LEU A 110 0.65 7.67 -10.82
N LYS A 111 1.72 7.21 -11.50
CA LYS A 111 2.60 8.08 -12.29
C LYS A 111 1.88 8.79 -13.44
N LEU A 112 0.80 8.20 -13.97
CA LEU A 112 0.02 8.77 -15.07
C LEU A 112 -0.78 10.00 -14.63
N LEU A 113 -1.11 10.10 -13.34
CA LEU A 113 -1.82 11.24 -12.77
C LEU A 113 -0.91 12.47 -12.57
N LEU A 114 0.41 12.31 -12.68
CA LEU A 114 1.37 13.42 -12.63
C LEU A 114 1.39 14.27 -13.91
N PHE A 115 1.03 13.67 -15.04
CA PHE A 115 1.14 14.30 -16.37
C PHE A 115 -0.20 14.85 -16.87
N LYS A 116 -1.25 14.77 -16.06
CA LYS A 116 -2.59 15.27 -16.40
C LYS A 116 -2.86 16.70 -15.89
N GLY A 117 -1.93 17.29 -15.13
CA GLY A 117 -1.99 18.66 -14.61
C GLY A 117 -0.97 19.58 -15.25
#